data_AF-A0A920LV10-F1
#
_entry.id   AF-A0A920LV10-F1
#
_cell.length_a   1.000
_cell.length_b   1.000
_cell.length_c   1.000
_cell.angle_alpha   90.00
_cell.angle_beta   90.00
_cell.angle_gamma   90.00
#
_symmetry.space_group_name_H-M   'P 1'
#
loop_
_entity.id
_entity.type
_entity.pdbx_description
1 polymer ?
#
loop_
_entity_poly.entity_id
_entity_poly.type
_entity_poly.pdbx_seq_one_letter_code
_entity_poly.pdbx_strand_id
1 'polypeptide(L)'
;MGFMDRFYGSNQMIVCAAGLLKHEEFAVLVGERFSGLSISAVPDRSMPAWQAGDSRADRDLEQTHTVFGFSAPGITTAQRYDMLVLANLYGGGMSSRLFQKVREDRGLCYSIFAFAQMMSDTGVFWRLCWHI
;
A
#
# COMPACT_ATOMS: atom_id res chain seq x y z
N MET A 1 -3.20 -7.34 -30.13
CA MET A 1 -2.90 -8.18 -28.95
C MET A 1 -3.52 -7.50 -27.74
N GLY A 2 -4.39 -8.21 -27.02
CA GLY A 2 -5.19 -7.63 -25.94
C GLY A 2 -4.40 -7.44 -24.65
N PHE A 3 -4.98 -6.72 -23.69
CA PHE A 3 -4.39 -6.55 -22.35
C PHE A 3 -4.14 -7.90 -21.66
N MET A 4 -5.09 -8.83 -21.76
CA MET A 4 -4.99 -10.16 -21.16
C MET A 4 -3.78 -10.94 -21.69
N ASP A 5 -3.59 -11.01 -23.02
CA ASP A 5 -2.47 -11.72 -23.65
C ASP A 5 -1.09 -11.22 -23.15
N ARG A 6 -1.01 -9.95 -22.73
CA ARG A 6 0.23 -9.31 -22.30
C ARG A 6 0.54 -9.50 -20.81
N PHE A 7 -0.49 -9.52 -19.95
CA PHE A 7 -0.29 -9.48 -18.49
C PHE A 7 -0.73 -10.75 -17.75
N TYR A 8 -1.41 -11.68 -18.42
CA TYR A 8 -1.97 -12.91 -17.83
C TYR A 8 -1.24 -14.16 -18.34
N GLY A 9 0.10 -14.12 -18.35
CA GLY A 9 0.92 -15.29 -18.64
C GLY A 9 1.18 -16.15 -17.40
N SER A 10 1.50 -17.43 -17.64
CA SER A 10 1.77 -18.41 -16.57
C SER A 10 2.94 -18.00 -15.65
N ASN A 11 3.89 -17.21 -16.15
CA ASN A 11 5.02 -16.65 -15.40
C ASN A 11 4.70 -15.38 -14.59
N GLN A 12 3.45 -14.89 -14.62
CA GLN A 12 3.01 -13.68 -13.90
C GLN A 12 1.82 -13.94 -12.98
N MET A 13 1.50 -15.21 -12.71
CA MET A 13 0.38 -15.63 -11.87
C MET A 13 0.85 -16.39 -10.64
N ILE A 14 0.20 -16.14 -9.51
CA ILE A 14 0.39 -16.91 -8.27
C ILE A 14 -0.99 -17.42 -7.85
N VAL A 15 -1.12 -18.73 -7.65
CA VAL A 15 -2.35 -19.34 -7.16
C VAL A 15 -2.19 -19.63 -5.67
N CYS A 16 -3.05 -19.01 -4.85
CA CYS A 16 -3.03 -19.16 -3.40
C CYS A 16 -4.27 -19.94 -2.93
N ALA A 17 -4.08 -20.92 -2.04
CA ALA A 17 -5.16 -21.62 -1.37
C ALA A 17 -4.86 -21.77 0.12
N ALA A 18 -5.89 -21.66 0.96
CA ALA A 18 -5.80 -21.79 2.41
C ALA A 18 -6.96 -22.65 2.94
N GLY A 19 -6.68 -23.54 3.90
CA GLY A 19 -7.68 -24.43 4.50
C GLY A 19 -7.19 -25.89 4.61
N LEU A 20 -8.13 -26.83 4.75
CA LEU A 20 -7.86 -28.26 4.78
C LEU A 20 -7.56 -28.78 3.36
N LEU A 21 -6.32 -28.64 2.92
CA LEU A 21 -5.86 -29.09 1.62
C LEU A 21 -4.46 -29.72 1.72
N LYS A 22 -4.18 -30.65 0.81
CA LYS A 22 -2.83 -31.18 0.62
C LYS A 22 -2.17 -30.47 -0.54
N HIS A 23 -0.96 -29.96 -0.32
CA HIS A 23 -0.23 -29.18 -1.32
C HIS A 23 -0.07 -29.92 -2.65
N GLU A 24 0.32 -31.19 -2.61
CA GLU A 24 0.55 -32.00 -3.81
C GLU A 24 -0.71 -32.16 -4.68
N GLU A 25 -1.85 -32.51 -4.06
CA GLU A 25 -3.13 -32.66 -4.75
C GLU A 25 -3.58 -31.33 -5.38
N PHE A 26 -3.35 -30.22 -4.68
CA PHE A 26 -3.64 -28.88 -5.17
C PHE A 26 -2.74 -28.47 -6.33
N ALA A 27 -1.43 -28.72 -6.24
CA ALA A 27 -0.46 -28.38 -7.28
C ALA A 27 -0.74 -29.13 -8.59
N VAL A 28 -1.11 -30.41 -8.51
CA VAL A 28 -1.53 -31.21 -9.67
C VAL A 28 -2.77 -30.60 -10.33
N LEU A 29 -3.81 -30.30 -9.55
CA LEU A 29 -5.05 -29.71 -10.08
C LEU A 29 -4.80 -28.35 -10.76
N VAL A 30 -3.95 -27.50 -10.17
CA VAL A 30 -3.56 -26.22 -10.76
C VAL A 30 -2.79 -26.45 -12.06
N GLY A 31 -1.82 -27.36 -12.07
CA GLY A 31 -1.06 -27.72 -13.26
C GLY A 31 -1.96 -28.19 -14.42
N GLU A 32 -2.93 -29.06 -14.13
CA GLU A 32 -3.89 -29.54 -15.14
C GLU A 32 -4.77 -28.41 -15.69
N ARG A 33 -5.33 -27.57 -14.81
CA ARG A 33 -6.32 -26.55 -15.18
C ARG A 33 -5.70 -25.33 -15.88
N PHE A 34 -4.45 -25.00 -15.57
CA PHE A 34 -3.76 -23.83 -16.13
C PHE A 34 -2.67 -24.18 -17.16
N SER A 35 -2.57 -25.44 -17.56
CA SER A 35 -1.61 -25.93 -18.57
C SER A 35 -1.68 -25.21 -19.93
N GLY A 36 -2.84 -24.66 -20.30
CA GLY A 36 -3.05 -23.94 -21.56
C GLY A 36 -2.57 -22.48 -21.57
N LEU A 37 -2.07 -21.94 -20.45
CA LEU A 37 -1.62 -20.56 -20.37
C LEU A 37 -0.26 -20.38 -21.06
N SER A 38 -0.17 -19.39 -21.96
CA SER A 38 1.09 -18.97 -22.56
C SER A 38 1.98 -18.25 -21.55
N ILE A 39 3.29 -18.24 -21.83
CA ILE A 39 4.23 -17.35 -21.14
C ILE A 39 4.07 -15.96 -21.74
N SER A 40 3.91 -14.95 -20.90
CA SER A 40 3.84 -13.55 -21.33
C SER A 40 5.19 -12.86 -21.15
N ALA A 41 5.41 -11.79 -21.93
CA ALA A 41 6.57 -10.94 -21.76
C ALA A 41 6.51 -10.22 -20.40
N VAL A 42 7.60 -10.25 -19.64
CA VAL A 42 7.70 -9.49 -18.39
C VAL A 42 7.79 -7.99 -18.75
N PRO A 43 6.88 -7.14 -18.24
CA PRO A 43 6.95 -5.71 -18.47
C PRO A 43 8.24 -5.14 -17.90
N ASP A 44 8.91 -4.27 -18.65
CA ASP A 44 9.99 -3.47 -18.12
C ASP A 44 9.44 -2.48 -17.07
N ARG A 45 10.12 -2.37 -15.94
CA ARG A 45 9.70 -1.58 -14.78
C ARG A 45 10.84 -0.69 -14.33
N SER A 46 10.59 0.61 -14.32
CA SER A 46 11.48 1.62 -13.73
C SER A 46 10.90 2.16 -12.44
N MET A 47 11.74 2.34 -11.42
CA MET A 47 11.35 3.00 -10.18
C MET A 47 10.90 4.45 -10.48
N PRO A 48 9.72 4.89 -10.03
CA PRO A 48 9.26 6.25 -10.24
C PRO A 48 10.09 7.23 -9.38
N ALA A 49 10.41 8.39 -9.95
CA ALA A 49 11.02 9.48 -9.18
C ALA A 49 9.98 10.13 -8.26
N TRP A 50 10.36 10.40 -7.00
CA TRP A 50 9.52 11.16 -6.08
C TRP A 50 9.33 12.58 -6.59
N GLN A 51 8.07 13.04 -6.63
CA GLN A 51 7.71 14.40 -6.99
C GLN A 51 6.89 15.01 -5.85
N ALA A 52 7.43 16.07 -5.25
CA ALA A 52 6.68 16.87 -4.30
C ALA A 52 5.68 17.76 -5.04
N GLY A 53 4.54 18.04 -4.40
CA GLY A 53 3.51 18.91 -4.95
C GLY A 53 2.49 19.33 -3.90
N ASP A 54 1.69 20.32 -4.26
CA ASP A 54 0.50 20.74 -3.52
C ASP A 54 -0.70 20.64 -4.48
N SER A 55 -1.78 20.06 -4.00
CA SER A 55 -3.05 19.97 -4.72
C SER A 55 -4.18 20.26 -3.77
N ARG A 56 -5.03 21.20 -4.15
CA ARG A 56 -6.20 21.62 -3.37
C ARG A 56 -7.43 21.49 -4.23
N ALA A 57 -8.47 20.89 -3.69
CA ALA A 57 -9.77 20.79 -4.33
C ALA A 57 -10.79 21.43 -3.40
N ASP A 58 -11.39 22.53 -3.84
CA ASP A 58 -12.53 23.11 -3.15
C ASP A 58 -13.78 22.26 -3.45
N ARG A 59 -14.47 21.87 -2.39
CA ARG A 59 -15.65 21.01 -2.44
C ARG A 59 -16.56 21.43 -1.29
N ASP A 60 -17.86 21.43 -1.55
CA ASP A 60 -18.88 21.67 -0.54
C ASP A 60 -18.93 20.48 0.42
N LEU A 61 -18.17 20.58 1.52
CA LEU A 61 -18.01 19.56 2.54
C LEU A 61 -18.12 20.24 3.90
N GLU A 62 -18.74 19.54 4.86
CA GLU A 62 -18.69 19.94 6.27
C GLU A 62 -17.29 19.78 6.87
N GLN A 63 -16.39 19.06 6.17
CA GLN A 63 -15.06 18.71 6.64
C GLN A 63 -13.94 18.86 5.59
N THR A 64 -12.89 19.57 5.97
CA THR A 64 -11.57 19.71 5.33
C THR A 64 -10.68 18.54 5.66
N HIS A 65 -10.07 17.98 4.62
CA HIS A 65 -9.12 16.88 4.69
C HIS A 65 -7.75 17.38 4.28
N THR A 66 -6.74 17.14 5.12
CA THR A 66 -5.36 17.50 4.81
C THR A 66 -4.50 16.24 4.84
N VAL A 67 -3.71 16.07 3.78
CA VAL A 67 -2.80 14.93 3.64
C VAL A 67 -1.39 15.46 3.40
N PHE A 68 -0.46 15.00 4.22
CA PHE A 68 0.97 15.26 4.02
C PHE A 68 1.62 13.95 3.59
N GLY A 69 2.32 13.95 2.46
CA GLY A 69 3.03 12.78 1.94
C GLY A 69 4.54 13.01 1.88
N PHE A 70 5.30 11.99 2.26
CA PHE A 70 6.76 11.93 2.20
C PHE A 70 7.19 10.67 1.46
N SER A 71 8.34 10.72 0.80
CA SER A 71 8.93 9.52 0.21
C SER A 71 9.24 8.49 1.32
N ALA A 72 8.92 7.23 1.04
CA ALA A 72 9.28 6.10 1.88
C ALA A 72 9.95 5.01 1.04
N PRO A 73 10.75 4.13 1.65
CA PRO A 73 11.31 2.98 0.96
C PRO A 73 10.24 1.97 0.53
N GLY A 74 10.57 1.14 -0.46
CA GLY A 74 9.71 0.03 -0.90
C GLY A 74 9.63 -1.12 0.10
N ILE A 75 8.67 -2.02 -0.10
CA ILE A 75 8.38 -3.16 0.79
C ILE A 75 9.50 -4.23 0.77
N THR A 76 10.33 -4.22 -0.26
CA THR A 76 11.45 -5.17 -0.42
C THR A 76 12.70 -4.73 0.36
N THR A 77 12.74 -3.50 0.86
CA THR A 77 13.91 -2.96 1.56
C THR A 77 13.96 -3.41 3.02
N ALA A 78 15.13 -3.31 3.65
CA ALA A 78 15.30 -3.60 5.07
C ALA A 78 14.58 -2.56 5.97
N GLN A 79 14.52 -1.30 5.52
CA GLN A 79 13.95 -0.16 6.25
C GLN A 79 12.41 -0.22 6.36
N ARG A 80 11.75 -1.19 5.75
CA ARG A 80 10.28 -1.35 5.84
C ARG A 80 9.78 -1.42 7.29
N TYR A 81 10.52 -2.09 8.18
CA TYR A 81 10.12 -2.24 9.58
C TYR A 81 10.28 -0.93 10.33
N ASP A 82 11.36 -0.18 10.05
CA ASP A 82 11.58 1.15 10.62
C ASP A 82 10.39 2.07 10.28
N MET A 83 9.93 2.03 9.03
CA MET A 83 8.75 2.80 8.59
C MET A 83 7.44 2.35 9.26
N LEU A 84 7.24 1.06 9.48
CA LEU A 84 6.06 0.55 10.18
C LEU A 84 6.05 0.93 11.66
N VAL A 85 7.22 0.90 12.32
CA VAL A 85 7.37 1.37 13.70
C VAL A 85 7.11 2.87 13.76
N LEU A 86 7.64 3.64 12.81
CA LEU A 86 7.40 5.08 12.71
C LEU A 86 5.91 5.39 12.55
N ALA A 87 5.21 4.68 11.66
CA ALA A 87 3.76 4.82 11.47
C ALA A 87 3.00 4.57 12.77
N ASN A 88 3.34 3.50 13.50
CA ASN A 88 2.70 3.17 14.76
C ASN A 88 2.95 4.22 15.85
N LEU A 89 4.20 4.68 15.99
CA LEU A 89 4.59 5.67 16.99
C LEU A 89 3.85 7.00 16.80
N TYR A 90 3.66 7.42 15.53
CA TYR A 90 3.01 8.68 15.22
C TYR A 90 1.49 8.59 15.19
N GLY A 91 0.89 7.52 14.65
CA GLY A 91 -0.55 7.47 14.41
C GLY A 91 -1.18 6.07 14.49
N GLY A 92 -0.52 5.10 15.12
CA GLY A 92 -1.01 3.72 15.23
C GLY A 92 -2.16 3.50 16.23
N GLY A 93 -2.55 4.52 17.00
CA GLY A 93 -3.63 4.40 17.97
C GLY A 93 -3.73 5.59 18.93
N MET A 94 -4.55 5.43 19.98
CA MET A 94 -4.84 6.51 20.93
C MET A 94 -3.63 6.94 21.77
N SER A 95 -2.66 6.04 21.98
CA SER A 95 -1.41 6.35 22.69
C SER A 95 -0.34 6.99 21.80
N SER A 96 -0.61 7.16 20.50
CA SER A 96 0.36 7.69 19.55
C SER A 96 0.61 9.18 19.75
N ARG A 97 1.79 9.66 19.33
CA ARG A 97 2.20 11.06 19.53
C ARG A 97 1.23 12.06 18.90
N LEU A 98 0.71 11.78 17.71
CA LEU A 98 -0.21 12.70 17.05
C LEU A 98 -1.58 12.72 17.72
N PHE A 99 -2.09 11.56 18.13
CA PHE A 99 -3.34 11.49 18.85
C PHE A 99 -3.27 12.30 20.15
N GLN A 100 -2.23 12.08 20.95
CA GLN A 100 -2.03 12.80 22.21
C GLN A 100 -1.81 14.31 21.98
N LYS A 101 -0.87 14.69 21.11
CA LYS A 101 -0.45 16.11 20.98
C LYS A 101 -1.32 16.98 20.10
N VAL A 102 -2.09 16.41 19.18
CA VAL A 102 -2.89 17.17 18.20
C VAL A 102 -4.37 17.09 18.54
N ARG A 103 -4.87 15.88 18.84
CA ARG A 103 -6.28 15.67 19.18
C ARG A 103 -6.56 15.90 20.66
N GLU A 104 -5.88 15.20 21.57
CA GLU A 104 -6.20 15.30 23.00
C GLU A 104 -5.74 16.63 23.63
N ASP A 105 -4.45 16.96 23.53
CA ASP A 105 -3.88 18.15 24.19
C ASP A 105 -4.36 19.48 23.56
N ARG A 106 -4.65 19.48 22.25
CA ARG A 106 -4.90 20.72 21.49
C ARG A 106 -6.26 20.80 20.81
N GLY A 107 -7.01 19.70 20.73
CA GLY A 107 -8.33 19.70 20.10
C GLY A 107 -8.36 20.16 18.64
N LEU A 108 -7.23 20.04 17.90
CA LEU A 108 -7.11 20.61 16.54
C LEU A 108 -7.72 19.74 15.45
N CYS A 109 -8.02 18.49 15.75
CA CYS A 109 -8.61 17.59 14.78
C CYS A 109 -9.50 16.54 15.43
N TYR A 110 -10.56 16.13 14.74
CA TYR A 110 -11.40 15.00 15.15
C TYR A 110 -10.67 13.66 15.00
N SER A 111 -9.94 13.48 13.90
CA SER A 111 -9.19 12.26 13.64
C SER A 111 -7.84 12.51 12.98
N ILE A 112 -6.86 11.71 13.39
CA ILE A 112 -5.47 11.82 12.93
C ILE A 112 -4.82 10.44 12.87
N PHE A 113 -4.18 10.16 11.75
CA PHE A 113 -3.53 8.87 11.50
C PHE A 113 -2.22 9.06 10.71
N ALA A 114 -1.34 8.07 10.83
CA ALA A 114 -0.12 7.97 10.05
C ALA A 114 0.02 6.56 9.51
N PHE A 115 0.35 6.44 8.21
CA PHE A 115 0.51 5.16 7.55
C PHE A 115 1.71 5.18 6.61
N ALA A 116 2.38 4.04 6.51
CA ALA A 116 3.42 3.79 5.51
C ALA A 116 2.84 2.86 4.44
N GLN A 117 2.60 3.37 3.24
CA GLN A 117 2.22 2.55 2.10
C GLN A 117 3.47 2.24 1.28
N MET A 118 3.82 0.96 1.17
CA MET A 118 5.03 0.53 0.49
C MET A 118 4.66 -0.33 -0.72
N MET A 119 5.18 0.04 -1.88
CA MET A 119 5.12 -0.72 -3.14
C MET A 119 6.42 -1.52 -3.31
N SER A 120 6.55 -2.30 -4.38
CA SER A 120 7.72 -3.16 -4.60
C SER A 120 9.07 -2.43 -4.63
N ASP A 121 9.07 -1.20 -5.15
CA ASP A 121 10.23 -0.41 -5.56
C ASP A 121 10.26 0.97 -4.89
N THR A 122 9.10 1.52 -4.55
CA THR A 122 8.96 2.81 -3.84
C THR A 122 7.92 2.72 -2.74
N GLY A 123 7.80 3.74 -1.92
CA GLY A 123 6.76 3.87 -0.92
C GLY A 123 6.43 5.33 -0.67
N VAL A 124 5.34 5.54 0.06
CA VAL A 124 4.94 6.84 0.53
C VAL A 124 4.51 6.73 1.99
N PHE A 125 5.03 7.62 2.81
CA PHE A 125 4.59 7.80 4.17
C PHE A 125 3.68 9.02 4.21
N TRP A 126 2.41 8.83 4.55
CA TRP A 126 1.50 9.95 4.69
C TRP A 126 0.81 10.00 6.04
N ARG A 127 0.51 11.24 6.41
CA ARG A 127 -0.29 11.59 7.57
C ARG A 127 -1.62 12.16 7.09
N LEU A 128 -2.72 11.53 7.50
CA LEU A 128 -4.07 12.01 7.25
C LEU A 128 -4.54 12.81 8.47
N CYS A 129 -4.95 14.06 8.26
CA CYS A 129 -5.60 14.89 9.25
C CYS A 129 -7.02 15.20 8.77
N TRP A 130 -8.03 14.87 9.57
CA TRP A 130 -9.44 15.15 9.29
C TRP A 130 -10.01 16.11 10.35
N HIS A 131 -10.34 17.30 9.83
CA HIS A 131 -11.08 18.49 10.32
C HIS A 131 -10.87 19.12 11.70
N ILE A 132 -10.79 20.47 11.67
CA ILE A 132 -11.31 21.41 12.68
C ILE A 132 -12.80 21.56 12.39
#